data_AF-A0A913YB68-F1
#
_entry.id   AF-A0A913YB68-F1
#
_cell.length_a   1.000
_cell.length_b   1.000
_cell.length_c   1.000
_cell.angle_alpha   90.00
_cell.angle_beta   90.00
_cell.angle_gamma   90.00
#
_symmetry.space_group_name_H-M   'P 1'
#
loop_
_entity.id
_entity.type
_entity.pdbx_description
1 polymer ?
#
loop_
_entity_poly.entity_id
_entity_poly.type
_entity_poly.pdbx_seq_one_letter_code
_entity_poly.pdbx_strand_id
1 'polypeptide(L)'
;MKLDGIKLDKSDSNASRSTSRKDRVIINVGGNRHETYLSTLRVVPDSRLAWIGENASKQAEYDPETNELFFDRHPGVFANVLNYYRTGKLHCPGDVCGPLFEEELAFWGIEELQMEPCCWSNYTQHREAQATLKAFEGLQKGNAESDIDNSALGIEHIGPKTGVTLKQKAWALLEQPYSSKYAQILAMVSLAVIVLSVTTFCVESMRFTENHKNIFR
;
A
#
# COMPACT_ATOMS: atom_id res chain seq x y z
N MET A 1 20.30 69.53 13.09
CA MET A 1 20.10 68.08 13.23
C MET A 1 21.37 67.39 12.71
N LYS A 2 21.99 66.56 13.55
CA LYS A 2 23.14 65.68 13.28
C LYS A 2 22.88 64.83 12.02
N LEU A 3 23.80 64.77 11.05
CA LEU A 3 24.86 63.75 10.88
C LEU A 3 24.34 62.31 11.07
N ASP A 4 24.33 61.51 10.00
CA ASP A 4 25.34 60.45 9.82
C ASP A 4 25.13 59.69 8.49
N GLY A 5 26.24 59.56 7.75
CA GLY A 5 26.33 58.72 6.57
C GLY A 5 26.28 57.25 6.98
N ILE A 6 25.32 56.52 6.41
CA ILE A 6 25.23 55.07 6.56
C ILE A 6 26.31 54.47 5.65
N LYS A 7 27.38 53.96 6.29
CA LYS A 7 28.33 53.02 5.69
C LYS A 7 27.54 51.79 5.24
N LEU A 8 27.53 51.53 3.93
CA LEU A 8 27.26 50.21 3.37
C LEU A 8 28.39 49.28 3.83
N ASP A 9 28.12 48.49 4.86
CA ASP A 9 28.97 47.36 5.22
C ASP A 9 28.90 46.33 4.09
N LYS A 10 29.98 46.28 3.31
CA LYS A 10 30.30 45.16 2.43
C LYS A 10 30.95 44.09 3.28
N SER A 11 30.15 43.31 3.98
CA SER A 11 30.58 42.01 4.50
C SER A 11 29.38 41.08 4.64
N ASP A 12 28.98 40.47 3.53
CA ASP A 12 28.33 39.15 3.53
C ASP A 12 28.42 38.47 2.15
N SER A 13 29.39 38.86 1.33
CA SER A 13 29.77 38.14 0.11
C SER A 13 30.89 37.16 0.43
N ASN A 14 30.60 36.13 1.24
CA ASN A 14 31.45 34.93 1.27
C ASN A 14 30.78 33.64 1.78
N ALA A 15 29.47 33.49 1.62
CA ALA A 15 28.80 32.19 1.75
C ALA A 15 28.80 31.42 0.42
N SER A 16 29.98 31.22 -0.17
CA SER A 16 30.13 30.18 -1.20
C SER A 16 31.50 29.53 -1.08
N ARG A 17 31.50 28.19 -1.12
CA ARG A 17 32.66 27.27 -1.32
C ARG A 17 33.40 26.79 -0.06
N SER A 18 32.74 25.90 0.69
CA SER A 18 33.19 24.50 0.74
C SER A 18 32.07 23.60 1.28
N THR A 19 31.21 23.08 0.39
CA THR A 19 30.42 21.88 0.73
C THR A 19 31.43 20.73 0.81
N SER A 20 32.01 20.55 1.99
CA SER A 20 33.11 19.62 2.18
C SER A 20 32.60 18.19 1.98
N ARG A 21 33.48 17.28 1.54
CA ARG A 21 33.20 15.82 1.52
C ARG A 21 32.65 15.26 2.84
N LYS A 22 32.72 16.02 3.95
CA LYS A 22 32.20 15.65 5.28
C LYS A 22 30.68 15.74 5.41
N ASP A 23 29.97 16.27 4.42
CA ASP A 23 28.51 16.38 4.44
C ASP A 23 27.80 15.21 3.73
N ARG A 24 28.56 14.18 3.32
CA ARG A 24 28.05 12.99 2.65
C ARG A 24 28.10 11.78 3.56
N VAL A 25 27.12 10.91 3.40
CA VAL A 25 26.99 9.64 4.12
C VAL A 25 26.86 8.51 3.11
N ILE A 26 27.48 7.37 3.43
CA ILE A 26 27.39 6.14 2.64
C ILE A 26 26.47 5.18 3.38
N ILE A 27 25.43 4.75 2.67
CA ILE A 27 24.44 3.78 3.15
C ILE A 27 24.51 2.58 2.22
N ASN A 28 25.02 1.46 2.73
CA ASN A 28 25.12 0.19 2.05
C ASN A 28 23.86 -0.64 2.34
N VAL A 29 23.02 -0.86 1.32
CA VAL A 29 21.78 -1.63 1.46
C VAL A 29 21.89 -2.89 0.61
N GLY A 30 21.85 -4.06 1.24
CA GLY A 30 21.93 -5.36 0.55
C GLY A 30 23.18 -5.49 -0.33
N GLY A 31 24.29 -4.86 0.08
CA GLY A 31 25.55 -4.81 -0.68
C GLY A 31 25.66 -3.68 -1.71
N ASN A 32 24.61 -2.89 -1.93
CA ASN A 32 24.63 -1.74 -2.84
C ASN A 32 24.93 -0.46 -2.06
N ARG A 33 26.01 0.22 -2.44
CA ARG A 33 26.43 1.48 -1.79
C ARG A 33 25.69 2.67 -2.38
N HIS A 34 24.96 3.38 -1.54
CA HIS A 34 24.28 4.62 -1.87
C HIS A 34 24.96 5.79 -1.14
N GLU A 35 25.48 6.75 -1.91
CA GLU A 35 26.05 7.98 -1.38
C GLU A 35 25.02 9.12 -1.49
N THR A 36 24.82 9.88 -0.40
CA THR A 36 23.91 11.02 -0.38
C THR A 36 24.36 12.09 0.61
N TYR A 37 23.75 13.26 0.56
CA TYR A 37 24.04 14.36 1.50
C TYR A 37 23.24 14.21 2.79
N LEU A 38 23.82 14.61 3.92
CA LEU A 38 23.12 14.69 5.21
C LEU A 38 21.92 15.63 5.15
N SER A 39 21.98 16.69 4.34
CA SER A 39 20.85 17.61 4.11
C SER A 39 19.66 16.92 3.44
N THR A 40 19.90 15.96 2.54
CA THR A 40 18.84 15.19 1.88
C THR A 40 18.07 14.33 2.89
N LEU A 41 18.77 13.74 3.86
CA LEU A 41 18.11 12.89 4.85
C LEU A 41 17.20 13.67 5.81
N ARG A 42 17.43 14.98 5.96
CA ARG A 42 16.61 15.87 6.82
C ARG A 42 15.33 16.36 6.17
N VAL A 43 15.11 16.09 4.89
CA VAL A 43 13.92 16.56 4.14
C VAL A 43 12.63 15.98 4.71
N VAL A 44 12.67 14.71 5.15
CA VAL A 44 11.52 14.01 5.72
C VAL A 44 11.78 13.86 7.23
N PRO A 45 11.32 14.81 8.06
CA PRO A 45 11.43 14.69 9.51
C PRO A 45 10.68 13.45 9.99
N ASP A 46 11.09 12.89 11.13
CA ASP A 46 10.51 11.68 11.74
C ASP A 46 10.69 10.37 10.97
N SER A 47 11.54 10.37 9.94
CA SER A 47 11.95 9.16 9.25
C SER A 47 13.21 8.53 9.85
N ARG A 48 13.42 7.22 9.61
CA ARG A 48 14.62 6.51 10.09
C ARG A 48 15.91 7.13 9.54
N LEU A 49 15.88 7.56 8.27
CA LEU A 49 17.04 8.17 7.63
C LEU A 49 17.37 9.56 8.19
N ALA A 50 16.36 10.34 8.59
CA ALA A 50 16.60 11.61 9.27
C ALA A 50 17.36 11.40 10.59
N TRP A 51 16.94 10.39 11.38
CA TRP A 51 17.61 10.04 12.63
C TRP A 51 19.04 9.56 12.42
N ILE A 52 19.27 8.76 11.38
CA ILE A 52 20.61 8.34 10.94
C ILE A 52 21.46 9.55 10.54
N GLY A 53 20.90 10.53 9.82
CA GLY A 53 21.63 11.73 9.41
C GLY A 53 22.17 12.58 10.57
N GLU A 54 21.56 12.48 11.76
CA GLU A 54 22.00 13.20 12.96
C GLU A 54 22.92 12.38 13.86
N ASN A 55 22.77 11.04 13.85
CA ASN A 55 23.43 10.14 14.78
C ASN A 55 24.12 8.95 14.10
N ALA A 56 24.58 9.10 12.85
CA ALA A 56 25.16 8.02 12.04
C ALA A 56 26.23 7.20 12.78
N SER A 57 27.18 7.86 13.44
CA SER A 57 28.28 7.20 14.15
C SER A 57 27.88 6.48 15.44
N LYS A 58 26.64 6.67 15.91
CA LYS A 58 26.08 6.01 17.10
C LYS A 58 25.19 4.83 16.75
N GLN A 59 24.94 4.60 15.46
CA GLN A 59 24.13 3.48 14.99
C GLN A 59 24.89 2.17 15.20
N ALA A 60 24.15 1.09 15.48
CA ALA A 60 24.74 -0.24 15.60
C ALA A 60 25.23 -0.74 14.22
N GLU A 61 24.60 -0.26 13.16
CA GLU A 61 24.85 -0.60 11.76
C GLU A 61 26.06 0.14 11.15
N TYR A 62 26.69 1.06 11.90
CA TYR A 62 27.81 1.86 11.42
C TYR A 62 29.13 1.10 11.56
N ASP A 63 29.83 0.95 10.45
CA ASP A 63 31.19 0.42 10.41
C ASP A 63 32.22 1.57 10.42
N PRO A 64 33.02 1.72 11.50
CA PRO A 64 34.05 2.75 11.59
C PRO A 64 35.21 2.57 10.60
N GLU A 65 35.48 1.35 10.13
CA GLU A 65 36.62 1.08 9.25
C GLU A 65 36.35 1.57 7.82
N THR A 66 35.12 1.34 7.35
CA THR A 66 34.67 1.73 6.01
C THR A 66 33.90 3.04 5.98
N ASN A 67 33.52 3.57 7.15
CA ASN A 67 32.69 4.76 7.32
C ASN A 67 31.34 4.65 6.56
N GLU A 68 30.72 3.46 6.61
CA GLU A 68 29.45 3.16 5.96
C GLU A 68 28.43 2.54 6.93
N LEU A 69 27.14 2.73 6.65
CA LEU A 69 26.04 2.08 7.37
C LEU A 69 25.54 0.89 6.58
N PHE A 70 25.53 -0.30 7.17
CA PHE A 70 25.08 -1.51 6.49
C PHE A 70 23.66 -1.93 6.90
N PHE A 71 22.79 -2.10 5.92
CA PHE A 71 21.43 -2.61 6.09
C PHE A 71 21.22 -3.84 5.21
N ASP A 72 20.88 -4.98 5.82
CA ASP A 72 20.54 -6.21 5.09
C ASP A 72 19.08 -6.18 4.59
N ARG A 73 18.80 -5.25 3.66
CA ARG A 73 17.47 -4.96 3.11
C ARG A 73 17.49 -4.88 1.58
N HIS A 74 16.33 -4.69 0.96
CA HIS A 74 16.18 -4.75 -0.49
C HIS A 74 16.81 -3.52 -1.21
N PRO A 75 17.90 -3.68 -1.98
CA PRO A 75 18.62 -2.54 -2.59
C PRO A 75 17.80 -1.76 -3.61
N GLY A 76 17.01 -2.45 -4.43
CA GLY A 76 16.19 -1.81 -5.47
C GLY A 76 15.08 -0.91 -4.92
N VAL A 77 14.52 -1.27 -3.75
CA VAL A 77 13.48 -0.48 -3.11
C VAL A 77 14.09 0.74 -2.45
N PHE A 78 15.25 0.58 -1.81
CA PHE A 78 15.97 1.69 -1.20
C PHE A 78 16.33 2.81 -2.19
N ALA A 79 16.60 2.48 -3.46
CA ALA A 79 16.80 3.50 -4.49
C ALA A 79 15.58 4.43 -4.65
N ASN A 80 14.36 3.87 -4.62
CA ASN A 80 13.11 4.63 -4.69
C ASN A 80 12.86 5.42 -3.41
N VAL A 81 13.13 4.82 -2.25
CA VAL A 81 13.11 5.49 -0.95
C VAL A 81 14.04 6.70 -0.95
N LEU A 82 15.30 6.56 -1.36
CA LEU A 82 16.24 7.66 -1.41
C LEU A 82 15.82 8.75 -2.42
N ASN A 83 15.19 8.36 -3.53
CA ASN A 83 14.67 9.32 -4.50
C ASN A 83 13.51 10.14 -3.93
N TYR A 84 12.70 9.58 -3.04
CA TYR A 84 11.67 10.32 -2.31
C TYR A 84 12.28 11.46 -1.47
N TYR A 85 13.39 11.23 -0.74
CA TYR A 85 14.08 12.31 -0.01
C TYR A 85 14.66 13.40 -0.92
N ARG A 86 14.99 13.06 -2.17
CA ARG A 86 15.54 14.02 -3.15
C ARG A 86 14.48 14.84 -3.85
N THR A 87 13.35 14.22 -4.17
CA THR A 87 12.32 14.80 -5.05
C THR A 87 11.04 15.19 -4.32
N GLY A 88 10.81 14.64 -3.11
CA GLY A 88 9.55 14.74 -2.38
C GLY A 88 8.43 13.88 -2.95
N LYS A 89 8.67 13.06 -3.99
CA LYS A 89 7.66 12.26 -4.67
C LYS A 89 7.95 10.77 -4.52
N LEU A 90 7.01 10.04 -3.92
CA LEU A 90 7.17 8.61 -3.67
C LEU A 90 6.54 7.82 -4.83
N HIS A 91 7.38 7.07 -5.53
CA HIS A 91 6.98 6.18 -6.62
C HIS A 91 7.27 4.73 -6.27
N CYS A 92 6.34 3.84 -6.63
CA CYS A 92 6.50 2.40 -6.46
C CYS A 92 7.30 1.81 -7.64
N PRO A 93 8.34 1.01 -7.38
CA PRO A 93 9.05 0.28 -8.43
C PRO A 93 8.13 -0.69 -9.19
N GLY A 94 8.33 -0.84 -10.50
CA GLY A 94 7.51 -1.71 -11.35
C GLY A 94 7.85 -3.20 -11.26
N ASP A 95 9.00 -3.53 -10.69
CA ASP A 95 9.54 -4.88 -10.51
C ASP A 95 9.29 -5.46 -9.11
N VAL A 96 8.57 -4.73 -8.26
CA VAL A 96 8.32 -5.10 -6.85
C VAL A 96 6.81 -5.13 -6.58
N CYS A 97 6.36 -6.14 -5.82
CA CYS A 97 4.96 -6.22 -5.41
C CYS A 97 4.65 -5.24 -4.26
N GLY A 98 3.40 -4.78 -4.19
CA GLY A 98 2.93 -3.84 -3.15
C GLY A 98 3.27 -4.26 -1.71
N PRO A 99 3.03 -5.52 -1.29
CA PRO A 99 3.34 -5.98 0.06
C PRO A 99 4.84 -5.89 0.42
N LEU A 100 5.75 -6.25 -0.49
CA LEU A 100 7.19 -6.11 -0.26
C LEU A 100 7.60 -4.63 -0.13
N PHE A 101 7.01 -3.77 -0.95
CA PHE A 101 7.26 -2.34 -0.88
C PHE A 101 6.75 -1.74 0.44
N GLU A 102 5.57 -2.16 0.91
CA GLU A 102 4.98 -1.77 2.19
C GLU A 102 5.89 -2.10 3.38
N GLU A 103 6.44 -3.33 3.42
CA GLU A 103 7.38 -3.74 4.46
C GLU A 103 8.64 -2.87 4.50
N GLU A 104 9.17 -2.49 3.32
CA GLU A 104 10.31 -1.59 3.23
C GLU A 104 9.96 -0.16 3.64
N LEU A 105 8.82 0.39 3.21
CA LEU A 105 8.37 1.72 3.63
C LEU A 105 8.22 1.80 5.16
N ALA A 106 7.62 0.78 5.76
CA ALA A 106 7.50 0.66 7.21
C ALA A 106 8.87 0.63 7.89
N PHE A 107 9.85 -0.11 7.35
CA PHE A 107 11.20 -0.17 7.88
C PHE A 107 11.93 1.19 7.85
N TRP A 108 11.75 1.96 6.77
CA TRP A 108 12.37 3.27 6.59
C TRP A 108 11.60 4.41 7.29
N GLY A 109 10.43 4.11 7.86
CA GLY A 109 9.58 5.09 8.54
C GLY A 109 8.93 6.07 7.57
N ILE A 110 8.46 5.58 6.42
CA ILE A 110 7.76 6.39 5.41
C ILE A 110 6.31 5.92 5.34
N GLU A 111 5.39 6.88 5.43
CA GLU A 111 3.97 6.59 5.30
C GLU A 111 3.58 6.32 3.84
N GLU A 112 2.78 5.27 3.62
CA GLU A 112 2.25 4.91 2.30
C GLU A 112 1.38 6.01 1.67
N LEU A 113 0.77 6.88 2.49
CA LEU A 113 -0.10 7.96 2.04
C LEU A 113 0.64 9.01 1.20
N GLN A 114 1.98 9.03 1.26
CA GLN A 114 2.82 9.93 0.48
C GLN A 114 3.01 9.47 -0.98
N MET A 115 2.45 8.32 -1.36
CA MET A 115 2.57 7.75 -2.70
C MET A 115 1.87 8.58 -3.76
N GLU A 116 2.55 8.82 -4.88
CA GLU A 116 1.98 9.54 -6.01
C GLU A 116 0.86 8.74 -6.71
N PRO A 117 -0.19 9.40 -7.22
CA PRO A 117 -1.35 8.74 -7.80
C PRO A 117 -1.05 7.77 -8.95
N CYS A 118 0.02 8.01 -9.72
CA CYS A 118 0.42 7.15 -10.84
C CYS A 118 0.84 5.74 -10.42
N CYS A 119 1.25 5.55 -9.17
CA CYS A 119 1.72 4.27 -8.64
C CYS A 119 0.66 3.52 -7.85
N TRP A 120 -0.42 4.20 -7.45
CA TRP A 120 -1.44 3.64 -6.55
C TRP A 120 -2.07 2.37 -7.12
N SER A 121 -2.43 2.37 -8.40
CA SER A 121 -3.07 1.21 -9.04
C SER A 121 -2.18 -0.03 -9.04
N ASN A 122 -0.88 0.13 -9.26
CA ASN A 122 0.07 -1.00 -9.25
C ASN A 122 0.27 -1.51 -7.82
N TYR A 123 0.39 -0.58 -6.87
CA TYR A 123 0.57 -0.89 -5.46
C TYR A 123 -0.63 -1.65 -4.86
N THR A 124 -1.87 -1.19 -5.10
CA THR A 124 -3.07 -1.79 -4.50
C THR A 124 -3.48 -3.10 -5.16
N GLN A 125 -3.29 -3.27 -6.47
CA GLN A 125 -3.70 -4.47 -7.19
C GLN A 125 -3.09 -5.74 -6.57
N HIS A 126 -1.80 -5.70 -6.24
CA HIS A 126 -1.11 -6.84 -5.62
C HIS A 126 -1.53 -7.06 -4.16
N ARG A 127 -1.78 -5.98 -3.40
CA ARG A 127 -2.18 -6.05 -1.98
C ARG A 127 -3.58 -6.62 -1.81
N GLU A 128 -4.53 -6.13 -2.59
CA GLU A 128 -5.93 -6.57 -2.55
C GLU A 128 -6.04 -8.04 -2.98
N ALA A 129 -5.34 -8.45 -4.04
CA ALA A 129 -5.30 -9.85 -4.46
C ALA A 129 -4.80 -10.77 -3.33
N GLN A 130 -3.72 -10.37 -2.63
CA GLN A 130 -3.20 -11.15 -1.51
C GLN A 130 -4.15 -11.17 -0.31
N ALA A 131 -4.80 -10.05 0.00
CA ALA A 131 -5.78 -9.97 1.08
C ALA A 131 -6.99 -10.87 0.80
N THR A 132 -7.48 -10.88 -0.44
CA THR A 132 -8.54 -11.77 -0.90
C THR A 132 -8.13 -13.24 -0.78
N LEU A 133 -6.91 -13.61 -1.21
CA LEU A 133 -6.42 -14.98 -1.07
C LEU A 133 -6.31 -15.42 0.40
N LYS A 134 -5.76 -14.56 1.27
CA LYS A 134 -5.67 -14.84 2.71
C LYS A 134 -7.05 -15.03 3.34
N ALA A 135 -8.05 -14.24 2.90
CA ALA A 135 -9.43 -14.41 3.35
C ALA A 135 -10.00 -15.77 2.93
N PHE A 136 -9.76 -16.22 1.69
CA PHE A 136 -10.17 -17.54 1.22
C PHE A 136 -9.48 -18.69 1.97
N GLU A 137 -8.18 -18.59 2.22
CA GLU A 137 -7.44 -19.59 3.01
C GLU A 137 -7.97 -19.69 4.45
N GLY A 138 -8.30 -18.56 5.07
CA GLY A 138 -8.93 -18.53 6.39
C GLY A 138 -10.29 -19.25 6.42
N LEU A 139 -11.10 -19.10 5.36
CA LEU A 139 -12.36 -19.83 5.20
C LEU A 139 -12.13 -21.32 4.97
N GLN A 140 -11.13 -21.71 4.17
CA GLN A 140 -10.82 -23.12 3.92
C GLN A 140 -10.30 -23.84 5.17
N LYS A 141 -9.44 -23.19 5.97
CA LYS A 141 -8.99 -23.74 7.26
C LYS A 141 -10.14 -23.91 8.24
N GLY A 142 -11.06 -22.94 8.31
CA GLY A 142 -12.28 -23.06 9.12
C GLY A 142 -13.22 -24.21 8.69
N ASN A 143 -13.14 -24.67 7.44
CA ASN A 143 -13.90 -25.82 6.93
C ASN A 143 -13.13 -27.15 7.03
N ALA A 144 -11.79 -27.15 7.07
CA ALA A 144 -10.98 -28.38 7.12
C ALA A 144 -10.83 -28.92 8.56
N GLU A 145 -11.07 -28.10 9.58
CA GLU A 145 -11.04 -28.53 10.99
C GLU A 145 -12.36 -29.21 11.45
N SER A 146 -13.39 -29.33 10.59
CA SER A 146 -14.64 -30.01 10.97
C SER A 146 -14.62 -31.54 10.82
N ASP A 147 -13.60 -32.12 10.18
CA ASP A 147 -13.64 -33.52 9.76
C ASP A 147 -12.57 -34.43 10.39
N ILE A 148 -11.75 -33.94 11.34
CA ILE A 148 -10.80 -34.77 12.09
C ILE A 148 -10.89 -34.47 13.60
N ASP A 149 -11.78 -35.17 14.30
CA ASP A 149 -11.40 -36.00 15.46
C ASP A 149 -12.63 -36.75 15.98
N ASN A 150 -12.67 -38.05 15.68
CA ASN A 150 -13.49 -39.00 16.40
C ASN A 150 -12.59 -40.21 16.75
N SER A 151 -11.50 -39.99 17.49
CA SER A 151 -10.81 -41.05 18.20
C SER A 151 -9.88 -40.52 19.30
N ALA A 152 -10.39 -40.59 20.53
CA ALA A 152 -9.66 -40.96 21.73
C ALA A 152 -8.35 -40.19 22.03
N LEU A 153 -8.45 -39.16 22.86
CA LEU A 153 -7.76 -39.08 24.16
C LEU A 153 -8.21 -37.79 24.86
N GLY A 154 -8.86 -37.95 26.03
CA GLY A 154 -9.42 -36.84 26.78
C GLY A 154 -8.34 -35.97 27.42
N ILE A 155 -8.38 -34.67 27.16
CA ILE A 155 -8.02 -33.59 28.10
C ILE A 155 -9.00 -32.43 27.86
N GLU A 156 -9.64 -31.99 28.94
CA GLU A 156 -10.59 -30.87 28.99
C GLU A 156 -9.91 -29.54 28.63
N HIS A 157 -10.41 -28.83 27.62
CA HIS A 157 -10.26 -27.37 27.52
C HIS A 157 -11.61 -26.73 27.15
N ILE A 158 -12.16 -25.99 28.11
CA ILE A 158 -13.33 -25.13 27.97
C ILE A 158 -12.93 -23.92 27.13
N GLY A 159 -13.30 -23.93 25.85
CA GLY A 159 -13.27 -22.78 24.94
C GLY A 159 -14.65 -22.57 24.30
N PRO A 160 -15.08 -21.32 24.04
CA PRO A 160 -16.44 -21.05 23.63
C PRO A 160 -16.69 -21.59 22.22
N LYS A 161 -17.68 -22.48 22.09
CA LYS A 161 -18.21 -22.95 20.81
C LYS A 161 -18.81 -21.77 20.05
N THR A 162 -18.06 -21.15 19.16
CA THR A 162 -18.60 -20.21 18.18
C THR A 162 -19.32 -21.02 17.10
N GLY A 163 -20.60 -21.31 17.35
CA GLY A 163 -21.49 -21.91 16.37
C GLY A 163 -21.46 -21.08 15.08
N VAL A 164 -21.17 -21.74 13.96
CA VAL A 164 -21.27 -21.16 12.61
C VAL A 164 -22.57 -20.36 12.50
N THR A 165 -22.41 -19.06 12.31
CA THR A 165 -23.54 -18.12 12.32
C THR A 165 -24.37 -18.35 11.06
N LEU A 166 -25.70 -18.27 11.18
CA LEU A 166 -26.63 -18.30 10.04
C LEU A 166 -26.22 -17.32 8.93
N LYS A 167 -25.54 -16.24 9.29
CA LYS A 167 -24.93 -15.28 8.38
C LYS A 167 -23.93 -15.95 7.43
N GLN A 168 -23.02 -16.80 7.91
CA GLN A 168 -22.03 -17.49 7.07
C GLN A 168 -22.71 -18.50 6.14
N LYS A 169 -23.77 -19.19 6.58
CA LYS A 169 -24.57 -20.08 5.73
C LYS A 169 -25.39 -19.32 4.68
N ALA A 170 -25.96 -18.18 5.05
CA ALA A 170 -26.68 -17.31 4.11
C ALA A 170 -25.74 -16.71 3.06
N TRP A 171 -24.55 -16.29 3.47
CA TRP A 171 -23.48 -15.84 2.57
C TRP A 171 -23.05 -16.95 1.61
N ALA A 172 -22.80 -18.17 2.10
CA ALA A 172 -22.46 -19.31 1.25
C ALA A 172 -23.57 -19.67 0.24
N LEU A 173 -24.85 -19.52 0.62
CA LEU A 173 -26.00 -19.74 -0.28
C LEU A 173 -26.12 -18.67 -1.37
N LEU A 174 -25.68 -17.44 -1.10
CA LEU A 174 -25.65 -16.34 -2.07
C LEU A 174 -24.44 -16.42 -3.01
N GLU A 175 -23.31 -16.90 -2.50
CA GLU A 175 -22.02 -16.87 -3.20
C GLU A 175 -21.82 -18.06 -4.15
N GLN A 176 -22.53 -19.17 -3.95
CA GLN A 176 -22.49 -20.34 -4.84
C GLN A 176 -23.88 -20.69 -5.40
N PRO A 177 -24.29 -20.11 -6.55
CA PRO A 177 -25.59 -20.40 -7.17
C PRO A 177 -25.77 -21.86 -7.60
N TYR A 178 -24.70 -22.65 -7.68
CA TYR A 178 -24.72 -24.07 -8.06
C TYR A 178 -24.74 -25.06 -6.89
N SER A 179 -24.63 -24.59 -5.63
CA SER A 179 -24.47 -25.47 -4.46
C SER A 179 -25.78 -26.17 -4.04
N SER A 180 -26.94 -25.55 -4.27
CA SER A 180 -28.25 -26.07 -3.84
C SER A 180 -29.37 -25.76 -4.82
N LYS A 181 -30.39 -26.63 -4.88
CA LYS A 181 -31.59 -26.45 -5.72
C LYS A 181 -32.31 -25.12 -5.45
N TYR A 182 -32.29 -24.64 -4.20
CA TYR A 182 -32.87 -23.35 -3.83
C TYR A 182 -32.07 -22.16 -4.38
N ALA A 183 -30.73 -22.24 -4.36
CA ALA A 183 -29.87 -21.20 -4.92
C ALA A 183 -30.04 -21.08 -6.45
N GLN A 184 -30.23 -22.21 -7.14
CA GLN A 184 -30.55 -22.25 -8.57
C GLN A 184 -31.88 -21.56 -8.89
N ILE A 185 -32.92 -21.79 -8.07
CA ILE A 185 -34.22 -21.12 -8.24
C ILE A 185 -34.09 -19.61 -8.03
N LEU A 186 -33.37 -19.17 -6.99
CA LEU A 186 -33.15 -17.74 -6.74
C LEU A 186 -32.38 -17.06 -7.88
N ALA A 187 -31.35 -17.71 -8.42
CA ALA A 187 -30.59 -17.21 -9.56
C ALA A 187 -31.43 -17.13 -10.84
N MET A 188 -32.32 -18.11 -11.09
CA MET A 188 -33.24 -18.07 -12.22
C MET A 188 -34.27 -16.94 -12.10
N VAL A 189 -34.78 -16.70 -10.89
CA VAL A 189 -35.72 -15.60 -10.62
C VAL A 189 -35.03 -14.24 -10.81
N SER A 190 -33.81 -14.06 -10.30
CA SER A 190 -33.09 -12.80 -10.48
C SER A 190 -32.77 -12.52 -11.95
N LEU A 191 -32.35 -13.54 -12.71
CA LEU A 191 -32.13 -13.42 -14.15
C LEU A 191 -33.42 -13.04 -14.89
N ALA A 192 -34.54 -13.67 -14.55
CA ALA A 192 -35.83 -13.35 -15.17
C ALA A 192 -36.24 -11.89 -14.91
N VAL A 193 -36.05 -11.39 -13.68
CA VAL A 193 -36.34 -9.99 -13.33
C VAL A 193 -35.47 -9.01 -14.12
N ILE A 194 -34.18 -9.31 -14.30
CA ILE A 194 -33.26 -8.48 -15.11
C ILE A 194 -33.70 -8.48 -16.58
N VAL A 195 -34.05 -9.63 -17.14
CA VAL A 195 -34.51 -9.72 -18.54
C VAL A 195 -35.82 -8.96 -18.74
N LEU A 196 -36.77 -9.12 -17.81
CA LEU A 196 -38.05 -8.40 -17.85
C LEU A 196 -37.84 -6.89 -17.76
N SER A 197 -36.98 -6.40 -16.86
CA SER A 197 -36.73 -4.96 -16.71
C SER A 197 -36.08 -4.35 -17.95
N VAL A 198 -35.09 -5.02 -18.54
CA VAL A 198 -34.46 -4.61 -19.80
C VAL A 198 -35.48 -4.61 -20.94
N THR A 199 -36.33 -5.63 -21.03
CA THR A 199 -37.37 -5.72 -22.07
C THR A 199 -38.39 -4.60 -21.93
N THR A 200 -38.88 -4.33 -20.72
CA THR A 200 -39.81 -3.21 -20.46
C THR A 200 -39.18 -1.88 -20.84
N PHE A 201 -37.91 -1.66 -20.48
CA PHE A 201 -37.16 -0.47 -20.86
C PHE A 201 -37.03 -0.32 -22.39
N CYS A 202 -36.74 -1.41 -23.10
CA CYS A 202 -36.65 -1.41 -24.56
C CYS A 202 -38.00 -1.10 -25.22
N VAL A 203 -39.10 -1.67 -24.72
CA VAL A 203 -40.47 -1.41 -25.24
C VAL A 203 -40.88 0.03 -25.01
N GLU A 204 -40.60 0.58 -23.82
CA GLU A 204 -40.88 1.98 -23.51
C GLU A 204 -40.05 2.93 -24.39
N SER A 205 -38.77 2.62 -24.59
CA SER A 205 -37.90 3.37 -25.50
C SER A 205 -38.42 3.40 -26.94
N MET A 206 -38.88 2.25 -27.46
CA MET A 206 -39.46 2.18 -28.80
C MET A 206 -40.77 2.96 -28.92
N ARG A 207 -41.69 2.80 -27.95
CA ARG A 207 -42.96 3.55 -27.91
C ARG A 207 -42.74 5.05 -27.83
N PHE A 208 -41.74 5.49 -27.07
CA PHE A 208 -41.33 6.89 -26.99
C PHE A 208 -40.88 7.43 -28.36
N THR A 209 -40.02 6.68 -29.07
CA THR A 209 -39.59 7.08 -30.42
C THR A 209 -40.71 7.07 -31.46
N GLU A 210 -41.68 6.16 -31.36
CA GLU A 210 -42.83 6.09 -32.28
C GLU A 210 -43.82 7.23 -32.03
N ASN A 211 -44.14 7.53 -30.76
CA ASN A 211 -44.98 8.65 -30.39
C ASN A 211 -44.38 9.99 -30.83
N HIS A 212 -43.06 10.17 -30.68
CA HIS A 212 -42.39 11.38 -31.17
C HIS A 212 -42.46 11.52 -32.69
N LYS A 213 -42.37 10.44 -33.46
CA LYS A 213 -42.53 10.49 -34.93
C LYS A 213 -43.96 10.84 -35.35
N ASN A 214 -44.97 10.41 -34.62
CA ASN A 214 -46.38 10.71 -34.90
C ASN A 214 -46.77 12.16 -34.55
N ILE A 215 -46.01 12.84 -33.67
CA ILE A 215 -46.24 14.26 -33.33
C ILE A 215 -45.71 15.21 -34.42
N PHE A 216 -44.69 14.80 -35.19
CA PHE A 216 -44.06 15.62 -36.23
C PHE A 216 -44.50 15.28 -37.67
N ARG A 217 -45.62 14.56 -37.83
CA ARG A 217 -46.26 14.28 -39.11
C ARG A 217 -47.63 14.93 -39.18
#